data_AF-A0A1H6ICU7-F1
#
_entry.id   AF-A0A1H6ICU7-F1
#
_cell.length_a   1.000
_cell.length_b   1.000
_cell.length_c   1.000
_cell.angle_alpha   90.00
_cell.angle_beta   90.00
_cell.angle_gamma   90.00
#
_symmetry.space_group_name_H-M   'P 1'
#
loop_
_entity.id
_entity.type
_entity.pdbx_description
1 polymer ?
#
loop_
_entity_poly.entity_id
_entity_poly.type
_entity_poly.pdbx_seq_one_letter_code
_entity_poly.pdbx_strand_id
1 'polypeptide(L)'
;MASDVPAILKYTRNVYYIGNMEIAKLEKGRVTFYNIDGDVIEKPLTEITWDAESAEKGGYEHFMLKEIHEQPKVIRDTINSVVSDGTVHFDSVNLTDEEMKSIDQIYIVACGSAYHVGVGLQYVIENLTSLQVRVELASEFRYRDMKLNKNSLVIVISQSGETADTLAALRMAKDSGVKTLGIVNVVGSSIAREADNVFYTLAGPEISVATTKAYSCQLVAGYLLALQLAKVRKEIKDERYSELLTEINTIPEKIEKILENKERLQWYSNKLVNISDSFFIGRGIDYAKGNKEVHHEKSIYINSSISSNT
;
A
#
# COMPACT_ATOMS: atom_id res chain seq x y z
N MET A 1 22.33 -16.99 -0.74
CA MET A 1 21.69 -15.78 -0.17
C MET A 1 21.40 -14.82 -1.29
N ALA A 2 20.36 -14.02 -1.17
CA ALA A 2 20.07 -12.90 -2.06
C ALA A 2 19.44 -11.76 -1.26
N SER A 3 19.47 -10.55 -1.79
CA SER A 3 18.76 -9.40 -1.22
C SER A 3 17.25 -9.58 -1.30
N ASP A 4 16.77 -10.19 -2.39
CA ASP A 4 15.34 -10.34 -2.67
C ASP A 4 15.00 -11.76 -3.10
N VAL A 5 13.78 -12.18 -2.76
CA VAL A 5 13.22 -13.50 -3.03
C VAL A 5 13.21 -13.87 -4.53
N PRO A 6 12.85 -13.00 -5.50
CA PRO A 6 12.84 -13.36 -6.93
C PRO A 6 14.16 -13.94 -7.43
N ALA A 7 15.30 -13.49 -6.90
CA ALA A 7 16.62 -13.95 -7.35
C ALA A 7 16.92 -15.43 -7.04
N ILE A 8 16.22 -16.01 -6.05
CA ILE A 8 16.44 -17.38 -5.57
C ILE A 8 15.28 -18.33 -5.85
N LEU A 9 14.14 -17.84 -6.33
CA LEU A 9 12.94 -18.67 -6.55
C LEU A 9 13.13 -19.81 -7.54
N LYS A 10 14.02 -19.65 -8.53
CA LYS A 10 14.38 -20.74 -9.45
C LYS A 10 15.10 -21.91 -8.76
N TYR A 11 15.56 -21.74 -7.53
CA TYR A 11 16.31 -22.75 -6.77
C TYR A 11 15.56 -23.26 -5.54
N THR A 12 14.76 -22.43 -4.87
CA THR A 12 14.02 -22.81 -3.67
C THR A 12 12.81 -21.89 -3.45
N ARG A 13 11.72 -22.44 -2.93
CA ARG A 13 10.56 -21.68 -2.42
C ARG A 13 10.60 -21.44 -0.92
N ASN A 14 11.49 -22.13 -0.21
CA ASN A 14 11.62 -22.02 1.23
C ASN A 14 12.70 -20.99 1.57
N VAL A 15 12.31 -19.93 2.26
CA VAL A 15 13.20 -18.81 2.62
C VAL A 15 13.13 -18.48 4.11
N TYR A 16 14.21 -17.91 4.63
CA TYR A 16 14.27 -17.30 5.95
C TYR A 16 14.51 -15.80 5.79
N TYR A 17 13.69 -14.96 6.43
CA TYR A 17 13.86 -13.50 6.42
C TYR A 17 14.74 -13.03 7.57
N ILE A 18 15.95 -12.56 7.28
CA ILE A 18 16.87 -12.05 8.29
C ILE A 18 16.41 -10.64 8.72
N GLY A 19 16.22 -10.45 10.03
CA GLY A 19 15.82 -9.19 10.63
C GLY A 19 17.01 -8.27 10.94
N ASN A 20 16.72 -7.09 11.48
CA ASN A 20 17.74 -6.15 11.92
C ASN A 20 18.58 -6.74 13.06
N MET A 21 19.90 -6.50 13.00
CA MET A 21 20.88 -6.95 14.01
C MET A 21 20.92 -8.48 14.21
N GLU A 22 20.48 -9.24 13.21
CA GLU A 22 20.60 -10.69 13.17
C GLU A 22 21.73 -11.13 12.25
N ILE A 23 22.37 -12.24 12.58
CA ILE A 23 23.48 -12.83 11.83
C ILE A 23 23.10 -14.25 11.43
N ALA A 24 23.21 -14.57 10.14
CA ALA A 24 23.04 -15.94 9.64
C ALA A 24 24.39 -16.59 9.36
N LYS A 25 24.70 -17.69 10.04
CA LYS A 25 25.84 -18.56 9.71
C LYS A 25 25.36 -19.67 8.80
N LEU A 26 25.89 -19.70 7.58
CA LEU A 26 25.59 -20.71 6.57
C LEU A 26 26.72 -21.74 6.50
N GLU A 27 26.35 -23.00 6.70
CA GLU A 27 27.21 -24.16 6.52
C GLU A 27 26.55 -25.11 5.52
N LYS A 28 27.31 -26.07 4.98
CA LYS A 28 26.77 -27.02 4.01
C LYS A 28 25.64 -27.84 4.67
N GLY A 29 24.40 -27.62 4.24
CA GLY A 29 23.21 -28.31 4.74
C GLY A 29 22.67 -27.79 6.09
N ARG A 30 23.22 -26.71 6.64
CA ARG A 30 22.77 -26.14 7.92
C ARG A 30 22.82 -24.62 7.88
N VAL A 31 21.77 -23.99 8.38
CA VAL A 31 21.76 -22.56 8.72
C VAL A 31 21.54 -22.43 10.22
N THR A 32 22.30 -21.55 10.86
CA THR A 32 22.10 -21.16 12.27
C THR A 32 22.02 -19.65 12.34
N PHE A 33 21.04 -19.13 13.06
CA PHE A 33 20.84 -17.70 13.22
C PHE A 33 21.28 -17.25 14.61
N TYR A 34 21.79 -16.04 14.70
CA TYR A 34 22.25 -15.43 15.95
C TYR A 34 21.70 -14.01 16.07
N ASN A 35 21.50 -13.55 17.30
CA ASN A 35 21.39 -12.12 17.59
C ASN A 35 22.79 -11.47 17.61
N ILE A 36 22.86 -10.15 17.84
CA ILE A 36 24.13 -9.44 17.90
C ILE A 36 24.99 -9.83 19.12
N ASP A 37 24.36 -10.34 20.18
CA ASP A 37 25.01 -10.80 21.40
C ASP A 37 25.62 -12.21 21.25
N GLY A 38 25.36 -12.88 20.12
CA GLY A 38 25.89 -14.21 19.80
C GLY A 38 25.01 -15.38 20.28
N ASP A 39 23.82 -15.11 20.80
CA ASP A 39 22.86 -16.15 21.17
C ASP A 39 22.17 -16.72 19.94
N VAL A 40 21.93 -18.04 19.94
CA VAL A 40 21.22 -18.73 18.86
C VAL A 40 19.74 -18.35 18.89
N ILE A 41 19.21 -17.96 17.74
CA ILE A 41 17.78 -17.66 17.55
C ILE A 41 17.15 -18.65 16.57
N GLU A 42 15.90 -19.02 16.83
CA GLU A 42 15.10 -19.79 15.89
C GLU A 42 14.35 -18.88 14.93
N LYS A 43 14.26 -19.29 13.67
CA LYS A 43 13.52 -18.55 12.65
C LYS A 43 12.52 -19.47 11.96
N PRO A 44 11.28 -19.00 11.73
CA PRO A 44 10.31 -19.76 10.97
C PRO A 44 10.76 -19.84 9.51
N LEU A 45 10.64 -21.02 8.91
CA LEU A 45 10.78 -21.20 7.47
C LEU A 45 9.53 -20.67 6.80
N THR A 46 9.67 -19.78 5.83
CA THR A 46 8.57 -19.24 5.05
C THR A 46 8.56 -19.85 3.66
N GLU A 47 7.44 -20.45 3.27
CA GLU A 47 7.22 -20.92 1.89
C GLU A 47 6.67 -19.76 1.04
N ILE A 48 7.32 -19.53 -0.10
CA ILE A 48 6.91 -18.52 -1.07
C ILE A 48 5.89 -19.14 -2.03
N THR A 49 4.65 -18.65 -1.92
CA THR A 49 3.48 -19.15 -2.63
C THR A 49 3.29 -18.54 -4.03
N TRP A 50 3.96 -17.42 -4.34
CA TRP A 50 3.89 -16.79 -5.65
C TRP A 50 4.92 -17.37 -6.63
N ASP A 51 4.61 -17.32 -7.93
CA ASP A 51 5.40 -18.01 -8.95
C ASP A 51 6.46 -17.13 -9.61
N ALA A 52 7.55 -17.74 -10.09
CA ALA A 52 8.63 -17.05 -10.79
C ALA A 52 8.13 -16.31 -12.05
N GLU A 53 7.14 -16.87 -12.74
CA GLU A 53 6.46 -16.23 -13.89
C GLU A 53 5.86 -14.86 -13.53
N SER A 54 5.42 -14.67 -12.28
CA SER A 54 4.88 -13.38 -11.81
C SER A 54 5.96 -12.28 -11.75
N ALA A 55 7.24 -12.66 -11.64
CA ALA A 55 8.38 -11.77 -11.66
C ALA A 55 9.03 -11.61 -13.05
N GLU A 56 8.53 -12.31 -14.07
CA GLU A 56 8.98 -12.17 -15.46
C GLU A 56 8.16 -11.10 -16.21
N LYS A 57 8.63 -10.68 -17.38
CA LYS A 57 7.91 -9.70 -18.22
C LYS A 57 6.65 -10.26 -18.87
N GLY A 58 6.45 -11.58 -18.89
CA GLY A 58 5.20 -12.21 -19.36
C GLY A 58 4.76 -11.79 -20.76
N GLY A 59 5.70 -11.56 -21.68
CA GLY A 59 5.42 -11.10 -23.06
C GLY A 59 5.26 -9.58 -23.24
N TYR A 60 5.35 -8.77 -22.17
CA TYR A 60 5.34 -7.31 -22.27
C TYR A 60 6.75 -6.75 -22.50
N GLU A 61 6.83 -5.57 -23.14
CA GLU A 61 8.10 -4.88 -23.43
C GLU A 61 8.80 -4.38 -22.16
N HIS A 62 8.02 -3.85 -21.21
CA HIS A 62 8.48 -3.28 -19.94
C HIS A 62 7.66 -3.82 -18.76
N PHE A 63 8.30 -3.94 -17.59
CA PHE A 63 7.61 -4.34 -16.34
C PHE A 63 6.48 -3.39 -15.98
N MET A 64 6.68 -2.07 -16.13
CA MET A 64 5.64 -1.08 -15.87
C MET A 64 4.39 -1.33 -16.73
N LEU A 65 4.55 -1.69 -18.01
CA LEU A 65 3.43 -1.98 -18.89
C LEU A 65 2.69 -3.25 -18.44
N LYS A 66 3.42 -4.31 -18.09
CA LYS A 66 2.85 -5.54 -17.50
C LYS A 66 2.04 -5.20 -16.25
N GLU A 67 2.64 -4.48 -15.31
CA GLU A 67 2.04 -4.15 -14.02
C GLU A 67 0.80 -3.26 -14.16
N ILE A 68 0.80 -2.32 -15.13
CA ILE A 68 -0.41 -1.55 -15.48
C ILE A 68 -1.54 -2.47 -15.94
N HIS A 69 -1.24 -3.49 -16.75
CA HIS A 69 -2.23 -4.44 -17.26
C HIS A 69 -2.66 -5.48 -16.22
N GLU A 70 -1.86 -5.73 -15.19
CA GLU A 70 -2.21 -6.62 -14.08
C GLU A 70 -3.22 -5.99 -13.12
N GLN A 71 -3.36 -4.65 -13.11
CA GLN A 71 -4.21 -3.91 -12.17
C GLN A 71 -5.62 -4.47 -11.98
N PRO A 72 -6.40 -4.81 -13.03
CA PRO A 72 -7.75 -5.33 -12.84
C PRO A 72 -7.78 -6.60 -11.98
N LYS A 73 -6.86 -7.54 -12.25
CA LYS A 73 -6.76 -8.79 -11.51
C LYS A 73 -6.38 -8.53 -10.06
N VAL A 74 -5.29 -7.78 -9.83
CA VAL A 74 -4.79 -7.60 -8.47
C VAL A 74 -5.69 -6.74 -7.59
N ILE A 75 -6.42 -5.80 -8.18
CA ILE A 75 -7.45 -5.03 -7.46
C ILE A 75 -8.60 -5.95 -7.07
N ARG A 76 -9.04 -6.84 -7.95
CA ARG A 76 -10.06 -7.85 -7.63
C ARG A 76 -9.59 -8.75 -6.49
N ASP A 77 -8.34 -9.20 -6.51
CA ASP A 77 -7.75 -10.01 -5.44
C ASP A 77 -7.70 -9.22 -4.11
N THR A 78 -7.36 -7.92 -4.15
CA THR A 78 -7.39 -7.04 -2.97
C THR A 78 -8.80 -6.94 -2.38
N ILE A 79 -9.80 -6.73 -3.22
CA ILE A 79 -11.21 -6.61 -2.81
C ILE A 79 -11.66 -7.92 -2.16
N ASN A 80 -11.46 -9.04 -2.83
CA ASN A 80 -11.89 -10.36 -2.37
C ASN A 80 -11.18 -10.82 -1.07
N SER A 81 -10.06 -10.19 -0.68
CA SER A 81 -9.36 -10.51 0.57
C SER A 81 -10.14 -10.11 1.83
N VAL A 82 -11.06 -9.16 1.70
CA VAL A 82 -11.88 -8.63 2.80
C VAL A 82 -13.36 -8.53 2.45
N VAL A 83 -13.76 -8.75 1.19
CA VAL A 83 -15.17 -8.68 0.78
C VAL A 83 -15.70 -10.08 0.52
N SER A 84 -16.73 -10.46 1.26
CA SER A 84 -17.52 -11.68 1.02
C SER A 84 -18.98 -11.44 1.34
N ASP A 85 -19.87 -12.10 0.60
CA ASP A 85 -21.33 -12.02 0.78
C ASP A 85 -21.88 -10.58 0.81
N GLY A 86 -21.29 -9.70 -0.02
CA GLY A 86 -21.69 -8.29 -0.12
C GLY A 86 -21.38 -7.47 1.13
N THR A 87 -20.47 -7.93 1.98
CA THR A 87 -20.04 -7.23 3.19
C THR A 87 -18.52 -7.22 3.30
N VAL A 88 -17.98 -6.18 3.97
CA VAL A 88 -16.56 -6.07 4.25
C VAL A 88 -16.29 -6.68 5.63
N HIS A 89 -15.27 -7.53 5.71
CA HIS A 89 -14.85 -8.29 6.89
C HIS A 89 -13.37 -8.04 7.12
N PHE A 90 -13.03 -7.55 8.31
CA PHE A 90 -11.65 -7.19 8.69
C PHE A 90 -10.99 -8.22 9.62
N ASP A 91 -11.57 -9.43 9.74
CA ASP A 91 -11.01 -10.52 10.55
C ASP A 91 -9.58 -10.86 10.13
N SER A 92 -9.31 -10.91 8.82
CA SER A 92 -7.97 -11.17 8.26
C SER A 92 -6.98 -10.03 8.51
N VAL A 93 -7.46 -8.82 8.79
CA VAL A 93 -6.65 -7.63 9.10
C VAL A 93 -6.35 -7.54 10.60
N ASN A 94 -7.04 -8.36 11.42
CA ASN A 94 -7.03 -8.34 12.87
C ASN A 94 -7.52 -7.01 13.49
N LEU A 95 -8.22 -6.16 12.73
CA LEU A 95 -8.77 -4.90 13.23
C LEU A 95 -10.26 -5.08 13.51
N THR A 96 -10.63 -5.10 14.78
CA THR A 96 -11.99 -5.42 15.24
C THR A 96 -12.93 -4.22 15.11
N ASP A 97 -14.22 -4.51 15.02
CA ASP A 97 -15.27 -3.49 15.03
C ASP A 97 -15.27 -2.65 16.32
N GLU A 98 -14.94 -3.24 17.47
CA GLU A 98 -14.85 -2.50 18.74
C GLU A 98 -13.70 -1.50 18.74
N GLU A 99 -12.53 -1.90 18.23
CA GLU A 99 -11.40 -1.00 18.05
C GLU A 99 -11.76 0.13 17.11
N MET A 100 -12.36 -0.17 15.95
CA MET A 100 -12.79 0.85 14.98
C MET A 100 -13.78 1.88 15.57
N LYS A 101 -14.69 1.45 16.45
CA LYS A 101 -15.61 2.38 17.17
C LYS A 101 -14.87 3.28 18.14
N SER A 102 -13.82 2.77 18.78
CA SER A 102 -13.06 3.51 19.81
C SER A 102 -12.09 4.53 19.25
N ILE A 103 -11.82 4.51 17.93
CA ILE A 103 -10.93 5.46 17.28
C ILE A 103 -11.55 6.87 17.33
N ASP A 104 -10.77 7.83 17.79
CA ASP A 104 -11.11 9.25 17.81
C ASP A 104 -10.41 10.02 16.67
N GLN A 105 -9.27 9.52 16.18
CA GLN A 105 -8.46 10.19 15.17
C GLN A 105 -7.60 9.21 14.37
N ILE A 106 -7.35 9.51 13.10
CA ILE A 106 -6.46 8.71 12.25
C ILE A 106 -5.25 9.55 11.82
N TYR A 107 -4.07 8.94 11.88
CA TYR A 107 -2.85 9.47 11.29
C TYR A 107 -2.41 8.53 10.17
N ILE A 108 -2.23 9.04 8.95
CA ILE A 108 -1.71 8.28 7.82
C ILE A 108 -0.28 8.73 7.56
N VAL A 109 0.66 7.78 7.57
CA VAL A 109 2.09 8.06 7.45
C VAL A 109 2.70 7.22 6.35
N ALA A 110 3.31 7.87 5.36
CA ALA A 110 3.89 7.19 4.20
C ALA A 110 4.94 8.06 3.48
N CYS A 111 5.57 7.48 2.45
CA CYS A 111 6.54 8.14 1.58
C CYS A 111 6.14 8.02 0.10
N GLY A 112 6.53 9.00 -0.73
CA GLY A 112 6.36 8.96 -2.18
C GLY A 112 4.91 8.72 -2.64
N SER A 113 4.70 7.83 -3.61
CA SER A 113 3.37 7.49 -4.13
C SER A 113 2.38 7.04 -3.03
N ALA A 114 2.85 6.35 -1.98
CA ALA A 114 2.00 5.91 -0.89
C ALA A 114 1.51 7.07 0.00
N TYR A 115 2.26 8.18 0.08
CA TYR A 115 1.78 9.41 0.71
C TYR A 115 0.57 9.99 -0.03
N HIS A 116 0.58 9.95 -1.37
CA HIS A 116 -0.54 10.43 -2.18
C HIS A 116 -1.80 9.56 -2.03
N VAL A 117 -1.64 8.25 -1.79
CA VAL A 117 -2.75 7.39 -1.35
C VAL A 117 -3.33 7.95 -0.04
N GLY A 118 -2.49 8.24 0.95
CA GLY A 118 -2.93 8.81 2.23
C GLY A 118 -3.71 10.11 2.09
N VAL A 119 -3.26 11.03 1.22
CA VAL A 119 -4.01 12.27 0.91
C VAL A 119 -5.38 11.96 0.31
N GLY A 120 -5.47 10.99 -0.60
CA GLY A 120 -6.76 10.53 -1.13
C GLY A 120 -7.67 9.96 -0.04
N LEU A 121 -7.11 9.13 0.84
CA LEU A 121 -7.85 8.49 1.93
C LEU A 121 -8.34 9.49 2.99
N GLN A 122 -7.61 10.57 3.25
CA GLN A 122 -8.10 11.66 4.11
C GLN A 122 -9.47 12.15 3.65
N TYR A 123 -9.60 12.54 2.37
CA TYR A 123 -10.88 12.97 1.84
C TYR A 123 -11.96 11.90 1.95
N VAL A 124 -11.63 10.63 1.71
CA VAL A 124 -12.63 9.55 1.69
C VAL A 124 -13.14 9.27 3.10
N ILE A 125 -12.23 9.13 4.07
CA ILE A 125 -12.57 8.85 5.46
C ILE A 125 -13.32 10.03 6.07
N GLU A 126 -12.87 11.27 5.87
CA GLU A 126 -13.54 12.46 6.43
C GLU A 126 -14.91 12.74 5.79
N ASN A 127 -15.14 12.28 4.55
CA ASN A 127 -16.46 12.39 3.92
C ASN A 127 -17.44 11.30 4.38
N LEU A 128 -16.93 10.11 4.73
CA LEU A 128 -17.76 8.97 5.14
C LEU A 128 -17.94 8.87 6.65
N THR A 129 -17.06 9.52 7.42
CA THR A 129 -17.00 9.40 8.87
C THR A 129 -16.80 10.75 9.54
N SER A 130 -17.06 10.82 10.84
CA SER A 130 -16.75 11.98 11.69
C SER A 130 -15.28 12.07 12.11
N LEU A 131 -14.45 11.11 11.70
CA LEU A 131 -13.04 11.01 12.11
C LEU A 131 -12.20 12.10 11.46
N GLN A 132 -11.34 12.72 12.26
CA GLN A 132 -10.30 13.61 11.74
C GLN A 132 -9.13 12.77 11.23
N VAL A 133 -8.65 13.08 10.02
CA VAL A 133 -7.52 12.39 9.42
C VAL A 133 -6.37 13.37 9.20
N ARG A 134 -5.18 12.99 9.66
CA ARG A 134 -3.94 13.74 9.36
C ARG A 134 -3.02 12.89 8.52
N VAL A 135 -2.54 13.44 7.41
CA VAL A 135 -1.58 12.76 6.54
C VAL A 135 -0.22 13.43 6.70
N GLU A 136 0.80 12.64 7.00
CA GLU A 136 2.15 13.15 7.25
C GLU A 136 3.16 12.37 6.41
N LEU A 137 4.19 13.06 5.92
CA LEU A 137 5.36 12.41 5.33
C LEU A 137 6.13 11.69 6.45
N ALA A 138 6.49 10.42 6.24
CA ALA A 138 7.14 9.64 7.29
C ALA A 138 8.46 10.23 7.77
N SER A 139 9.22 10.84 6.85
CA SER A 139 10.47 11.54 7.18
C SER A 139 10.22 12.69 8.16
N GLU A 140 9.14 13.46 7.99
CA GLU A 140 8.79 14.58 8.87
C GLU A 140 8.18 14.12 10.19
N PHE A 141 7.33 13.08 10.14
CA PHE A 141 6.69 12.50 11.31
C PHE A 141 7.72 12.07 12.36
N ARG A 142 8.84 11.49 11.91
CA ARG A 142 9.93 11.03 12.79
C ARG A 142 10.68 12.15 13.51
N TYR A 143 10.80 13.33 12.89
CA TYR A 143 11.62 14.42 13.44
C TYR A 143 10.82 15.49 14.17
N ARG A 144 9.49 15.41 14.15
CA ARG A 144 8.61 16.32 14.90
C ARG A 144 8.20 15.68 16.23
N ASP A 145 8.19 16.48 17.28
CA ASP A 145 7.58 16.11 18.56
C ASP A 145 6.04 16.17 18.41
N MET A 146 5.47 15.16 17.76
CA MET A 146 4.04 15.09 17.54
C MET A 146 3.37 14.29 18.64
N LYS A 147 2.55 14.98 19.44
CA LYS A 147 1.73 14.34 20.47
C LYS A 147 0.56 13.62 19.81
N LEU A 148 0.62 12.29 19.81
CA LEU A 148 -0.46 11.44 19.32
C LEU A 148 -1.60 11.36 20.34
N ASN A 149 -2.83 11.32 19.84
CA ASN A 149 -3.99 11.07 20.70
C ASN A 149 -4.01 9.59 21.12
N LYS A 150 -4.35 9.29 22.37
CA LYS A 150 -4.32 7.92 22.92
C LYS A 150 -5.24 6.96 22.17
N ASN A 151 -6.43 7.42 21.78
CA ASN A 151 -7.42 6.64 21.04
C ASN A 151 -7.29 6.85 19.52
N SER A 152 -6.07 7.03 19.01
CA SER A 152 -5.85 7.17 17.58
C SER A 152 -5.41 5.86 16.93
N LEU A 153 -5.57 5.81 15.60
CA LEU A 153 -5.01 4.77 14.75
C LEU A 153 -3.94 5.40 13.87
N VAL A 154 -2.72 4.86 13.93
CA VAL A 154 -1.66 5.22 12.97
C VAL A 154 -1.65 4.19 11.85
N ILE A 155 -1.99 4.62 10.64
CA ILE A 155 -1.96 3.83 9.43
C ILE A 155 -0.64 4.12 8.71
N VAL A 156 0.19 3.11 8.54
CA VAL A 156 1.39 3.20 7.69
C VAL A 156 1.16 2.52 6.35
N ILE A 157 1.54 3.17 5.26
CA ILE A 157 1.37 2.62 3.90
C ILE A 157 2.75 2.41 3.27
N SER A 158 3.06 1.18 2.88
CA SER A 158 4.33 0.84 2.23
C SER A 158 4.18 -0.38 1.33
N GLN A 159 4.55 -0.25 0.05
CA GLN A 159 4.54 -1.39 -0.87
C GLN A 159 5.51 -2.48 -0.38
N SER A 160 6.76 -2.14 -0.09
CA SER A 160 7.78 -3.12 0.32
C SER A 160 7.61 -3.60 1.75
N GLY A 161 7.00 -2.77 2.61
CA GLY A 161 6.98 -3.01 4.06
C GLY A 161 8.35 -2.80 4.74
N GLU A 162 9.34 -2.26 4.02
CA GLU A 162 10.72 -2.07 4.47
C GLU A 162 11.18 -0.61 4.39
N THR A 163 10.28 0.32 4.02
CA THR A 163 10.63 1.75 3.95
C THR A 163 11.06 2.27 5.32
N ALA A 164 12.34 2.61 5.48
CA ALA A 164 12.95 2.87 6.78
C ALA A 164 12.25 3.99 7.58
N ASP A 165 11.90 5.11 6.94
CA ASP A 165 11.21 6.21 7.62
C ASP A 165 9.79 5.80 8.04
N THR A 166 9.07 5.06 7.19
CA THR A 166 7.74 4.53 7.51
C THR A 166 7.79 3.51 8.65
N LEU A 167 8.78 2.62 8.67
CA LEU A 167 8.99 1.66 9.75
C LEU A 167 9.36 2.37 11.06
N ALA A 168 10.16 3.43 11.01
CA ALA A 168 10.47 4.25 12.17
C ALA A 168 9.23 4.95 12.74
N ALA A 169 8.36 5.48 11.86
CA ALA A 169 7.09 6.08 12.27
C ALA A 169 6.14 5.05 12.93
N LEU A 170 6.09 3.84 12.40
CA LEU A 170 5.33 2.73 13.01
C LEU A 170 5.81 2.47 14.45
N ARG A 171 7.11 2.31 14.65
CA ARG A 171 7.70 2.05 15.98
C ARG A 171 7.42 3.19 16.95
N MET A 172 7.56 4.44 16.52
CA MET A 172 7.25 5.61 17.34
C MET A 172 5.79 5.64 17.81
N ALA A 173 4.84 5.29 16.93
CA ALA A 173 3.43 5.19 17.29
C ALA A 173 3.20 4.13 18.37
N LYS A 174 3.82 2.95 18.21
CA LYS A 174 3.75 1.86 19.19
C LYS A 174 4.38 2.24 20.54
N ASP A 175 5.54 2.88 20.53
CA ASP A 175 6.22 3.36 21.74
C ASP A 175 5.37 4.41 22.48
N SER A 176 4.53 5.14 21.75
CA SER A 176 3.55 6.09 22.30
C SER A 176 2.26 5.42 22.79
N GLY A 177 2.15 4.09 22.71
CA GLY A 177 0.97 3.31 23.10
C GLY A 177 -0.22 3.45 22.16
N VAL A 178 0.00 3.88 20.92
CA VAL A 178 -1.04 4.08 19.91
C VAL A 178 -1.11 2.86 18.99
N LYS A 179 -2.34 2.45 18.64
CA LYS A 179 -2.58 1.29 17.79
C LYS A 179 -2.14 1.57 16.35
N THR A 180 -1.62 0.54 15.68
CA THR A 180 -1.03 0.66 14.36
C THR A 180 -1.64 -0.30 13.33
N LEU A 181 -1.85 0.19 12.11
CA LEU A 181 -2.28 -0.58 10.94
C LEU A 181 -1.26 -0.42 9.80
N GLY A 182 -0.69 -1.52 9.33
CA GLY A 182 0.13 -1.54 8.13
C GLY A 182 -0.66 -1.92 6.89
N ILE A 183 -0.77 -1.03 5.90
CA ILE A 183 -1.24 -1.38 4.54
C ILE A 183 0.00 -1.69 3.70
N VAL A 184 0.23 -2.98 3.46
CA VAL A 184 1.48 -3.48 2.85
C VAL A 184 1.23 -4.54 1.80
N ASN A 185 2.19 -4.74 0.90
CA ASN A 185 2.07 -5.76 -0.14
C ASN A 185 2.85 -7.04 0.19
N VAL A 186 4.01 -6.91 0.85
CA VAL A 186 4.92 -8.03 1.13
C VAL A 186 4.58 -8.71 2.46
N VAL A 187 4.14 -9.96 2.38
CA VAL A 187 3.90 -10.82 3.53
C VAL A 187 5.20 -11.05 4.30
N GLY A 188 5.16 -10.90 5.62
CA GLY A 188 6.33 -11.10 6.50
C GLY A 188 7.35 -9.96 6.50
N SER A 189 7.10 -8.85 5.79
CA SER A 189 7.94 -7.64 5.87
C SER A 189 8.04 -7.10 7.29
N SER A 190 9.03 -6.25 7.55
CA SER A 190 9.27 -5.65 8.87
C SER A 190 8.05 -4.89 9.38
N ILE A 191 7.42 -4.04 8.55
CA ILE A 191 6.17 -3.36 8.92
C ILE A 191 5.06 -4.37 9.22
N ALA A 192 4.91 -5.43 8.41
CA ALA A 192 3.88 -6.44 8.62
C ALA A 192 4.07 -7.23 9.93
N ARG A 193 5.33 -7.47 10.34
CA ARG A 193 5.62 -8.20 11.59
C ARG A 193 5.46 -7.33 12.83
N GLU A 194 5.67 -6.03 12.69
CA GLU A 194 5.70 -5.10 13.82
C GLU A 194 4.37 -4.37 14.04
N ALA A 195 3.52 -4.20 13.02
CA ALA A 195 2.22 -3.54 13.18
C ALA A 195 1.24 -4.39 14.00
N ASP A 196 0.30 -3.73 14.71
CA ASP A 196 -0.73 -4.44 15.49
C ASP A 196 -1.79 -5.08 14.56
N ASN A 197 -2.09 -4.39 13.46
CA ASN A 197 -3.04 -4.79 12.43
C ASN A 197 -2.36 -4.72 11.06
N VAL A 198 -2.73 -5.58 10.12
CA VAL A 198 -2.08 -5.63 8.79
C VAL A 198 -3.10 -5.89 7.67
N PHE A 199 -3.17 -4.99 6.70
CA PHE A 199 -3.97 -5.18 5.49
C PHE A 199 -3.04 -5.43 4.30
N TYR A 200 -3.07 -6.66 3.80
CA TYR A 200 -2.32 -7.04 2.61
C TYR A 200 -3.03 -6.64 1.30
N THR A 201 -2.33 -5.91 0.42
CA THR A 201 -2.87 -5.48 -0.88
C THR A 201 -2.81 -6.55 -1.97
N LEU A 202 -2.16 -7.69 -1.75
CA LEU A 202 -2.07 -8.83 -2.70
C LEU A 202 -1.74 -8.45 -4.15
N ALA A 203 -0.98 -7.37 -4.36
CA ALA A 203 -0.62 -6.84 -5.69
C ALA A 203 0.43 -7.69 -6.42
N GLY A 204 1.01 -8.69 -5.72
CA GLY A 204 2.14 -9.46 -6.20
C GLY A 204 3.42 -8.59 -6.30
N PRO A 205 4.53 -9.15 -6.79
CA PRO A 205 5.78 -8.42 -6.91
C PRO A 205 5.63 -7.23 -7.89
N GLU A 206 6.13 -6.06 -7.50
CA GLU A 206 6.21 -4.87 -8.35
C GLU A 206 7.70 -4.59 -8.60
N ILE A 207 8.13 -4.74 -9.85
CA ILE A 207 9.53 -4.67 -10.29
C ILE A 207 9.81 -3.31 -10.94
N SER A 208 8.80 -2.64 -11.50
CA SER A 208 9.01 -1.29 -12.04
C SER A 208 9.33 -0.28 -10.94
N VAL A 209 10.18 0.69 -11.27
CA VAL A 209 10.60 1.74 -10.32
C VAL A 209 9.45 2.66 -9.96
N ALA A 210 8.58 2.97 -10.93
CA ALA A 210 7.42 3.81 -10.72
C ALA A 210 6.21 2.96 -10.29
N THR A 211 5.68 3.22 -9.10
CA THR A 211 4.55 2.49 -8.53
C THR A 211 3.30 2.61 -9.39
N THR A 212 2.73 1.47 -9.80
CA THR A 212 1.52 1.42 -10.62
C THR A 212 0.41 0.66 -9.90
N LYS A 213 0.47 -0.67 -9.89
CA LYS A 213 -0.56 -1.54 -9.33
C LYS A 213 -0.64 -1.47 -7.82
N ALA A 214 0.49 -1.31 -7.12
CA ALA A 214 0.46 -1.21 -5.67
C ALA A 214 -0.30 0.05 -5.21
N TYR A 215 -0.18 1.18 -5.93
CA TYR A 215 -0.95 2.39 -5.63
C TYR A 215 -2.46 2.14 -5.73
N SER A 216 -2.92 1.49 -6.80
CA SER A 216 -4.34 1.24 -7.02
C SER A 216 -4.91 0.26 -5.99
N CYS A 217 -4.17 -0.80 -5.64
CA CYS A 217 -4.55 -1.70 -4.57
C CYS A 217 -4.57 -1.01 -3.19
N GLN A 218 -3.59 -0.14 -2.90
CA GLN A 218 -3.55 0.64 -1.66
C GLN A 218 -4.75 1.59 -1.52
N LEU A 219 -5.16 2.25 -2.61
CA LEU A 219 -6.38 3.05 -2.62
C LEU A 219 -7.60 2.19 -2.31
N VAL A 220 -7.78 1.07 -3.01
CA VAL A 220 -8.94 0.19 -2.81
C VAL A 220 -8.99 -0.36 -1.39
N ALA A 221 -7.86 -0.80 -0.85
CA ALA A 221 -7.75 -1.23 0.55
C ALA A 221 -8.18 -0.12 1.52
N GLY A 222 -7.71 1.11 1.32
CA GLY A 222 -8.10 2.23 2.16
C GLY A 222 -9.56 2.66 2.01
N TYR A 223 -10.15 2.53 0.82
CA TYR A 223 -11.58 2.76 0.60
C TYR A 223 -12.45 1.72 1.34
N LEU A 224 -12.04 0.45 1.31
CA LEU A 224 -12.72 -0.62 2.06
C LEU A 224 -12.61 -0.41 3.57
N LEU A 225 -11.46 0.06 4.05
CA LEU A 225 -11.28 0.49 5.43
C LEU A 225 -12.22 1.65 5.79
N ALA A 226 -12.31 2.68 4.95
CA ALA A 226 -13.20 3.82 5.17
C ALA A 226 -14.69 3.41 5.24
N LEU A 227 -15.11 2.49 4.35
CA LEU A 227 -16.47 1.94 4.38
C LEU A 227 -16.74 1.15 5.65
N GLN A 228 -15.81 0.30 6.09
CA GLN A 228 -15.99 -0.48 7.31
C GLN A 228 -16.02 0.44 8.54
N LEU A 229 -15.12 1.44 8.64
CA LEU A 229 -15.15 2.46 9.69
C LEU A 229 -16.52 3.14 9.76
N ALA A 230 -17.04 3.61 8.63
CA ALA A 230 -18.34 4.30 8.57
C ALA A 230 -19.50 3.38 8.99
N LYS A 231 -19.50 2.12 8.53
CA LYS A 231 -20.54 1.13 8.86
C LYS A 231 -20.54 0.80 10.35
N VAL A 232 -19.38 0.46 10.89
CA VAL A 232 -19.20 0.07 12.28
C VAL A 232 -19.55 1.19 13.25
N ARG A 233 -19.24 2.44 12.87
CA ARG A 233 -19.61 3.65 13.62
C ARG A 233 -21.04 4.12 13.39
N LYS A 234 -21.79 3.46 12.50
CA LYS A 234 -23.18 3.82 12.10
C LYS A 234 -23.30 5.23 11.53
N GLU A 235 -22.27 5.67 10.81
CA GLU A 235 -22.19 7.00 10.18
C GLU A 235 -22.57 6.96 8.69
N ILE A 236 -22.82 5.77 8.15
CA ILE A 236 -23.33 5.53 6.80
C ILE A 236 -24.62 4.72 6.85
N LYS A 237 -25.55 4.98 5.91
CA LYS A 237 -26.76 4.18 5.72
C LYS A 237 -26.46 2.90 4.96
N ASP A 238 -27.19 1.83 5.24
CA ASP A 238 -27.00 0.52 4.60
C ASP A 238 -27.17 0.57 3.08
N GLU A 239 -28.10 1.40 2.56
CA GLU A 239 -28.28 1.55 1.11
C GLU A 239 -27.04 2.18 0.46
N ARG A 240 -26.50 3.25 1.07
CA ARG A 240 -25.32 3.94 0.57
C ARG A 240 -24.06 3.10 0.69
N TYR A 241 -23.93 2.34 1.78
CA TYR A 241 -22.86 1.37 1.96
C TYR A 241 -22.88 0.31 0.85
N SER A 242 -24.06 -0.27 0.58
CA SER A 242 -24.23 -1.31 -0.44
C SER A 242 -23.98 -0.79 -1.85
N GLU A 243 -24.43 0.43 -2.14
CA GLU A 243 -24.16 1.14 -3.40
C GLU A 243 -22.65 1.33 -3.60
N LEU A 244 -21.95 1.89 -2.61
CA LEU A 244 -20.50 2.14 -2.70
C LEU A 244 -19.70 0.84 -2.84
N LEU A 245 -20.06 -0.20 -2.09
CA LEU A 245 -19.39 -1.50 -2.20
C LEU A 245 -19.62 -2.14 -3.58
N THR A 246 -20.83 -2.02 -4.13
CA THR A 246 -21.13 -2.46 -5.50
C THR A 246 -20.27 -1.71 -6.51
N GLU A 247 -20.17 -0.38 -6.38
CA GLU A 247 -19.33 0.43 -7.26
C GLU A 247 -17.84 0.08 -7.15
N ILE A 248 -17.33 -0.20 -5.95
CA ILE A 248 -15.94 -0.67 -5.74
C ILE A 248 -15.70 -2.00 -6.46
N ASN A 249 -16.65 -2.93 -6.38
CA ASN A 249 -16.57 -4.22 -7.08
C ASN A 249 -16.52 -4.08 -8.61
N THR A 250 -16.99 -2.96 -9.18
CA THR A 250 -16.92 -2.68 -10.63
C THR A 250 -15.62 -2.01 -11.09
N ILE A 251 -14.72 -1.65 -10.17
CA ILE A 251 -13.45 -0.97 -10.50
C ILE A 251 -12.58 -1.80 -11.45
N PRO A 252 -12.38 -3.13 -11.23
CA PRO A 252 -11.61 -3.96 -12.16
C PRO A 252 -12.09 -3.85 -13.61
N GLU A 253 -13.40 -3.97 -13.86
CA GLU A 253 -13.98 -3.93 -15.20
C GLU A 253 -13.85 -2.53 -15.83
N LYS A 254 -13.93 -1.47 -15.01
CA LYS A 254 -13.72 -0.09 -15.48
C LYS A 254 -12.27 0.13 -15.91
N ILE A 255 -11.29 -0.45 -15.20
CA ILE A 255 -9.88 -0.38 -15.57
C ILE A 255 -9.62 -1.17 -16.85
N GLU A 256 -10.18 -2.38 -16.99
CA GLU A 256 -10.07 -3.18 -18.23
C GLU A 256 -10.51 -2.37 -19.46
N LYS A 257 -11.68 -1.73 -19.40
CA LYS A 257 -12.19 -0.87 -20.49
C LYS A 257 -11.28 0.32 -20.82
N ILE A 258 -10.60 0.88 -19.82
CA ILE A 258 -9.63 1.97 -20.05
C ILE A 258 -8.39 1.42 -20.77
N LEU A 259 -7.90 0.25 -20.36
CA LEU A 259 -6.73 -0.40 -20.95
C LEU A 259 -6.98 -0.89 -22.40
N GLU A 260 -8.21 -1.29 -22.73
CA GLU A 260 -8.62 -1.60 -24.09
C GLU A 260 -8.47 -0.41 -25.05
N ASN A 261 -8.56 0.83 -24.53
CA ASN A 261 -8.46 2.05 -25.34
C ASN A 261 -7.01 2.52 -25.57
N LYS A 262 -6.09 1.57 -25.77
CA LYS A 262 -4.64 1.80 -25.88
C LYS A 262 -4.27 2.78 -26.99
N GLU A 263 -4.88 2.65 -28.16
CA GLU A 263 -4.56 3.50 -29.32
C GLU A 263 -4.84 4.99 -29.04
N ARG A 264 -5.95 5.28 -28.37
CA ARG A 264 -6.31 6.65 -28.00
C ARG A 264 -5.36 7.21 -26.95
N LEU A 265 -4.97 6.40 -25.95
CA LEU A 265 -3.99 6.80 -24.93
C LEU A 265 -2.61 7.06 -25.55
N GLN A 266 -2.17 6.23 -26.49
CA GLN A 266 -0.94 6.44 -27.25
C GLN A 266 -1.01 7.72 -28.09
N TRP A 267 -2.14 7.98 -28.74
CA TRP A 267 -2.33 9.21 -29.51
C TRP A 267 -2.19 10.48 -28.65
N TYR A 268 -2.76 10.49 -27.43
CA TYR A 268 -2.54 11.60 -26.50
C TYR A 268 -1.09 11.69 -26.04
N SER A 269 -0.47 10.55 -25.70
CA SER A 269 0.92 10.49 -25.24
C SER A 269 1.88 11.05 -26.28
N ASN A 270 1.66 10.75 -27.56
CA ASN A 270 2.46 11.27 -28.68
C ASN A 270 2.45 12.80 -28.79
N LYS A 271 1.39 13.47 -28.32
CA LYS A 271 1.34 14.94 -28.29
C LYS A 271 2.20 15.55 -27.19
N LEU A 272 2.57 14.75 -26.19
CA LEU A 272 3.30 15.18 -25.00
C LEU A 272 4.81 14.88 -25.11
N VAL A 273 5.26 14.10 -26.10
CA VAL A 273 6.66 13.64 -26.21
C VAL A 273 7.70 14.79 -26.23
N ASN A 274 7.33 15.96 -26.73
CA ASN A 274 8.24 17.10 -26.89
C ASN A 274 8.01 18.22 -25.86
N ILE A 275 7.21 18.00 -24.81
CA ILE A 275 7.01 19.01 -23.77
C ILE A 275 8.11 18.87 -22.71
N SER A 276 8.68 20.00 -22.30
CA SER A 276 9.66 20.04 -21.21
C SER A 276 8.98 20.13 -19.85
N ASP A 277 7.81 20.77 -19.82
CA ASP A 277 7.09 21.13 -18.61
C ASP A 277 5.60 20.78 -18.74
N SER A 278 5.01 20.31 -17.64
CA SER A 278 3.59 19.99 -17.55
C SER A 278 3.00 20.47 -16.20
N PHE A 279 1.72 20.82 -16.22
CA PHE A 279 0.97 21.20 -15.02
C PHE A 279 -0.25 20.33 -14.86
N PHE A 280 -0.41 19.74 -13.67
CA PHE A 280 -1.62 19.03 -13.27
C PHE A 280 -2.45 19.92 -12.35
N ILE A 281 -3.75 20.01 -12.64
CA ILE A 281 -4.69 20.82 -11.88
C ILE A 281 -5.82 19.92 -11.42
N GLY A 282 -6.08 19.92 -10.11
CA GLY A 282 -7.14 19.13 -9.48
C GLY A 282 -7.57 19.77 -8.16
N ARG A 283 -8.80 19.46 -7.72
CA ARG A 283 -9.36 19.89 -6.43
C ARG A 283 -9.95 18.69 -5.68
N GLY A 284 -9.91 18.73 -4.35
CA GLY A 284 -10.37 17.63 -3.52
C GLY A 284 -9.62 16.34 -3.84
N ILE A 285 -10.34 15.25 -4.14
CA ILE A 285 -9.71 13.97 -4.47
C ILE A 285 -8.84 14.02 -5.74
N ASP A 286 -9.14 14.93 -6.68
CA ASP A 286 -8.36 15.07 -7.91
C ASP A 286 -7.02 15.76 -7.66
N TYR A 287 -6.86 16.48 -6.54
CA TYR A 287 -5.56 16.99 -6.10
C TYR A 287 -4.62 15.83 -5.70
N ALA A 288 -5.13 14.81 -5.01
CA ALA A 288 -4.35 13.63 -4.66
C ALA A 288 -3.90 12.86 -5.91
N LYS A 289 -4.78 12.70 -6.90
CA LYS A 289 -4.46 12.10 -8.20
C LYS A 289 -3.40 12.90 -8.95
N GLY A 290 -3.59 14.22 -9.09
CA GLY A 290 -2.62 15.07 -9.79
C GLY A 290 -1.21 15.03 -9.18
N ASN A 291 -1.09 14.82 -7.87
CA ASN A 291 0.21 14.75 -7.20
C ASN A 291 0.96 13.47 -7.54
N LYS A 292 0.25 12.34 -7.58
CA LYS A 292 0.82 11.07 -8.01
C LYS A 292 1.32 11.18 -9.46
N GLU A 293 0.54 11.82 -10.32
CA GLU A 293 0.85 11.93 -11.75
C GLU A 293 2.09 12.79 -11.97
N VAL A 294 2.25 13.86 -11.19
CA VAL A 294 3.49 14.66 -11.14
C VAL A 294 4.68 13.81 -10.71
N HIS A 295 4.54 13.02 -9.64
CA HIS A 295 5.62 12.14 -9.18
C HIS A 295 6.02 11.12 -10.24
N HIS A 296 5.02 10.61 -10.97
CA HIS A 296 5.23 9.65 -12.04
C HIS A 296 5.94 10.25 -13.25
N GLU A 297 5.56 11.46 -13.70
CA GLU A 297 6.20 12.16 -14.81
C GLU A 297 7.64 12.58 -14.49
N LYS A 298 7.92 13.02 -13.25
CA LYS A 298 9.31 13.28 -12.81
C LYS A 298 10.18 12.05 -12.83
N SER A 299 9.62 10.89 -12.48
CA SER A 299 10.34 9.61 -12.49
C SER A 299 10.72 9.14 -13.90
N ILE A 300 10.11 9.74 -14.94
CA ILE A 300 10.44 9.51 -16.36
C ILE A 300 11.02 10.77 -17.03
N TYR A 301 11.59 11.68 -16.24
CA TYR A 301 12.33 12.87 -16.68
C TYR A 301 11.53 14.02 -17.32
N ILE A 302 10.21 14.10 -17.08
CA ILE A 302 9.40 15.27 -17.44
C ILE A 302 9.27 16.18 -16.21
N ASN A 303 9.54 17.49 -16.36
CA ASN A 303 9.41 18.43 -15.26
C ASN A 303 7.94 18.80 -15.04
N SER A 304 7.31 18.15 -14.07
CA SER A 304 5.88 18.34 -13.81
C SER A 304 5.62 19.03 -12.46
N SER A 305 4.53 19.76 -12.34
CA SER A 305 4.12 20.34 -11.05
C SER A 305 2.60 20.35 -10.89
N ILE A 306 2.13 20.36 -9.64
CA ILE A 306 0.71 20.47 -9.33
C ILE A 306 0.38 21.89 -8.89
N SER A 307 -0.76 22.40 -9.32
CA SER A 307 -1.31 23.67 -8.85
C SER A 307 -2.73 23.47 -8.31
N SER A 308 -3.01 24.03 -7.15
CA SER A 308 -4.37 24.25 -6.67
C SER A 308 -4.80 25.67 -7.06
N ASN A 309 -5.82 25.82 -7.93
CA ASN A 309 -6.37 27.14 -8.21
C ASN A 309 -6.91 27.76 -6.91
N THR A 310 -6.39 28.95 -6.56
CA THR A 310 -6.91 29.87 -5.53
C THR A 310 -8.41 30.12 -5.68
#